data_AF-A0A7S3ULL2-F1
#
_entry.id   AF-A0A7S3ULL2-F1
#
_cell.length_a   1.000
_cell.length_b   1.000
_cell.length_c   1.000
_cell.angle_alpha   90.00
_cell.angle_beta   90.00
_cell.angle_gamma   90.00
#
_symmetry.space_group_name_H-M   'P 1'
#
loop_
_entity.id
_entity.type
_entity.pdbx_description
1 polymer ?
#
loop_
_entity_poly.entity_id
_entity_poly.type
_entity_poly.pdbx_seq_one_letter_code
_entity_poly.pdbx_strand_id
1 'polypeptide(L)'
;AAVVLAAGVIALLHMIVNAFSVLESPFRFLNGIYLCAFGVFMIILDFPWVDKYPQVHAFRAHIYHFVLFLTRKVGRGIWYFFLGSLVFAALWDDSTSAFLAIVLGAYVGFVGLVALLVGFFLSKKLALAKGELLR
;
A
#
# COMPACT_ATOMS: atom_id res chain seq x y z
N ALA A 1 6.21 -0.52 1.01
CA ALA A 1 5.54 0.64 1.63
C ALA A 1 6.24 1.99 1.37
N ALA A 2 7.54 2.14 1.65
CA ALA A 2 8.27 3.42 1.53
C ALA A 2 8.16 4.10 0.14
N VAL A 3 8.24 3.33 -0.94
CA VAL A 3 8.09 3.85 -2.32
C VAL A 3 6.68 4.40 -2.57
N VAL A 4 5.65 3.80 -1.98
CA VAL A 4 4.25 4.25 -2.11
C VAL A 4 4.04 5.56 -1.34
N LEU A 5 4.63 5.65 -0.14
CA LEU A 5 4.63 6.91 0.63
C LEU A 5 5.36 8.01 -0.14
N ALA A 6 6.56 7.74 -0.65
CA ALA A 6 7.33 8.71 -1.42
C ALA A 6 6.57 9.18 -2.67
N ALA A 7 5.93 8.27 -3.40
CA ALA A 7 5.09 8.62 -4.55
C ALA A 7 3.88 9.50 -4.16
N GLY A 8 3.21 9.18 -3.05
CA GLY A 8 2.11 10.01 -2.52
C GLY A 8 2.57 11.40 -2.10
N VAL A 9 3.72 11.51 -1.44
CA VAL A 9 4.29 12.80 -1.01
C VAL A 9 4.69 13.65 -2.22
N ILE A 10 5.32 13.04 -3.23
CA ILE A 10 5.68 13.73 -4.48
C ILE A 10 4.40 14.26 -5.17
N ALA A 11 3.35 13.43 -5.28
CA ALA A 11 2.08 13.85 -5.88
C ALA A 11 1.41 15.01 -5.11
N LEU A 12 1.40 14.95 -3.77
CA LEU A 12 0.84 16.02 -2.95
C LEU A 12 1.65 17.31 -3.04
N LEU A 13 2.98 17.24 -3.02
CA LEU A 13 3.85 18.40 -3.18
C LEU A 13 3.64 19.07 -4.55
N HIS A 14 3.50 18.27 -5.60
CA HIS A 14 3.25 18.78 -6.94
C HIS A 14 1.90 19.50 -7.05
N MET A 15 0.86 18.98 -6.38
CA MET A 15 -0.45 19.64 -6.28
C MET A 15 -0.44 20.93 -5.45
N ILE A 16 0.32 20.97 -4.35
CA ILE A 16 0.44 22.17 -3.51
C ILE A 16 1.17 23.28 -4.25
N VAL A 17 2.24 22.94 -4.99
CA VAL A 17 2.97 23.91 -5.82
C VAL A 17 2.08 24.43 -6.97
N ASN A 18 1.28 23.53 -7.57
CA ASN A 18 0.29 23.88 -8.58
C ASN A 18 -1.08 24.20 -7.97
N ALA A 19 -1.13 24.97 -6.87
CA ALA A 19 -2.32 25.20 -6.03
C ALA A 19 -3.61 25.58 -6.79
N PHE A 20 -3.49 26.16 -8.00
CA PHE A 20 -4.63 26.48 -8.87
C PHE A 20 -5.36 25.26 -9.47
N SER A 21 -4.70 24.09 -9.53
CA SER A 21 -5.25 22.83 -10.07
C SER A 21 -6.11 22.05 -9.07
N VAL A 22 -6.08 22.40 -7.78
CA VAL A 22 -6.85 21.71 -6.72
C VAL A 22 -8.36 21.84 -6.95
N LEU A 23 -8.81 22.97 -7.51
CA LEU A 23 -10.23 23.19 -7.83
C LEU A 23 -10.69 22.45 -9.09
N GLU A 24 -9.79 22.16 -10.04
CA GLU A 24 -10.16 21.54 -11.32
C GLU A 24 -10.30 20.02 -11.24
N SER A 25 -9.71 19.37 -10.24
CA SER A 25 -9.70 17.90 -10.14
C SER A 25 -9.66 17.38 -8.69
N PRO A 26 -10.77 17.49 -7.94
CA PRO A 26 -10.83 17.02 -6.53
C PRO A 26 -10.53 15.53 -6.36
N PHE A 27 -10.80 14.72 -7.40
CA PHE A 27 -10.49 13.28 -7.40
C PHE A 27 -8.98 12.98 -7.32
N ARG A 28 -8.14 13.81 -7.95
CA ARG A 28 -6.69 13.60 -7.92
C ARG A 28 -6.12 13.92 -6.55
N PHE A 29 -6.62 14.98 -5.92
CA PHE A 29 -6.27 15.34 -4.54
C PHE A 29 -6.67 14.25 -3.55
N LEU A 30 -7.89 13.71 -3.68
CA LEU A 30 -8.35 12.59 -2.86
C LEU A 30 -7.46 11.35 -3.03
N ASN A 31 -7.04 11.05 -4.25
CA ASN A 31 -6.11 9.94 -4.51
C ASN A 31 -4.73 10.16 -3.87
N GLY A 32 -4.19 11.38 -3.91
CA GLY A 32 -2.93 11.74 -3.25
C GLY A 32 -2.99 11.59 -1.72
N ILE A 33 -4.06 12.07 -1.09
CA ILE A 33 -4.29 11.87 0.36
C ILE A 33 -4.41 10.39 0.69
N TYR A 34 -5.15 9.64 -0.13
CA TYR A 34 -5.33 8.21 0.05
C TYR A 34 -3.99 7.46 -0.03
N LEU A 35 -3.18 7.75 -1.04
CA LEU A 35 -1.84 7.19 -1.21
C LEU A 35 -0.91 7.48 -0.02
N CYS A 36 -0.94 8.70 0.50
CA CYS A 36 -0.16 9.07 1.69
C CYS A 36 -0.67 8.36 2.95
N ALA A 37 -1.97 8.43 3.23
CA ALA A 37 -2.55 7.82 4.42
C ALA A 37 -2.31 6.30 4.45
N PHE A 38 -2.56 5.61 3.33
CA PHE A 38 -2.34 4.18 3.22
C PHE A 38 -0.86 3.79 3.09
N GLY A 39 -0.01 4.67 2.56
CA GLY A 39 1.44 4.54 2.62
C GLY A 39 1.95 4.51 4.06
N VAL A 40 1.48 5.43 4.91
CA VAL A 40 1.80 5.47 6.35
C VAL A 40 1.28 4.21 7.05
N PHE A 41 0.03 3.82 6.81
CA PHE A 41 -0.52 2.58 7.39
C PHE A 41 0.33 1.35 7.04
N MET A 42 0.77 1.23 5.79
CA MET A 42 1.60 0.12 5.36
C MET A 42 3.01 0.15 5.96
N ILE A 43 3.60 1.33 6.18
CA ILE A 43 4.88 1.44 6.89
C ILE A 43 4.72 0.91 8.32
N ILE A 44 3.68 1.36 9.03
CA ILE A 44 3.42 0.93 10.42
C ILE A 44 3.19 -0.58 10.51
N LEU A 45 2.47 -1.17 9.54
CA LEU A 45 2.22 -2.62 9.49
C LEU A 45 3.41 -3.47 9.03
N ASP A 46 4.34 -2.88 8.26
CA ASP A 46 5.58 -3.51 7.83
C ASP A 46 6.65 -3.50 8.92
N PHE A 47 6.56 -2.64 9.95
CA PHE A 47 7.57 -2.53 11.01
C PHE A 47 7.73 -3.85 11.80
N PRO A 48 8.93 -4.49 11.76
CA PRO A 48 9.14 -5.79 12.40
C PRO A 48 9.44 -5.70 13.91
N TRP A 49 9.70 -4.51 14.47
CA TRP A 49 10.09 -4.31 15.88
C TRP A 49 8.92 -3.90 16.78
N VAL A 50 7.88 -4.71 16.78
CA VAL A 50 6.66 -4.44 17.56
C VAL A 50 6.91 -4.52 19.07
N ASP A 51 7.90 -5.29 19.50
CA ASP A 51 8.19 -5.52 20.92
C ASP A 51 8.98 -4.38 21.58
N LYS A 52 9.59 -3.48 20.78
CA LYS A 52 10.47 -2.42 21.29
C LYS A 52 9.73 -1.10 21.58
N TYR A 53 8.52 -0.92 21.04
CA TYR A 53 7.75 0.32 21.16
C TYR A 53 6.26 0.03 21.44
N PRO A 54 5.77 0.22 22.68
CA PRO A 54 4.39 -0.10 23.05
C PRO A 54 3.35 0.76 22.30
N GLN A 55 3.73 1.95 21.85
CA GLN A 55 2.87 2.84 21.06
C GLN A 55 2.54 2.25 19.67
N VAL A 56 3.51 1.58 19.04
CA VAL A 56 3.33 0.92 17.73
C VAL A 56 2.42 -0.29 17.89
N HIS A 57 2.51 -0.99 19.01
CA HIS A 57 1.63 -2.12 19.33
C HIS A 57 0.16 -1.69 19.48
N ALA A 58 -0.10 -0.60 20.21
CA ALA A 58 -1.47 -0.07 20.39
C ALA A 58 -2.09 0.37 19.07
N PHE A 59 -1.33 1.08 18.23
CA PHE A 59 -1.82 1.53 16.92
C PHE A 59 -2.05 0.35 15.96
N ARG A 60 -1.15 -0.63 15.96
CA ARG A 60 -1.31 -1.88 15.21
C ARG A 60 -2.56 -2.64 15.66
N ALA A 61 -2.83 -2.71 16.96
CA ALA A 61 -4.03 -3.36 17.49
C ALA A 61 -5.33 -2.68 17.03
N HIS A 62 -5.36 -1.35 17.00
CA HIS A 62 -6.49 -0.60 16.43
C HIS A 62 -6.68 -0.89 14.94
N ILE A 63 -5.60 -0.88 14.14
CA ILE A 63 -5.67 -1.22 12.71
C ILE A 63 -6.13 -2.68 12.52
N TYR A 64 -5.70 -3.60 13.37
CA TYR A 64 -6.17 -5.00 13.35
C TYR A 64 -7.68 -5.11 13.54
N HIS A 65 -8.26 -4.28 14.40
CA HIS A 65 -9.69 -4.32 14.70
C HIS A 65 -10.54 -3.81 13.51
N PHE A 66 -10.09 -2.76 12.82
CA PHE A 66 -10.84 -2.17 11.70
C PHE A 66 -10.51 -2.80 10.34
N VAL A 67 -9.30 -3.31 10.15
CA VAL A 67 -8.79 -3.76 8.84
C VAL A 67 -8.14 -5.13 8.94
N LEU A 68 -8.89 -6.09 9.51
CA LEU A 68 -8.50 -7.50 9.65
C LEU A 68 -8.10 -8.16 8.31
N PHE A 69 -8.65 -7.65 7.20
CA PHE A 69 -8.25 -8.06 5.85
C PHE A 69 -6.79 -7.67 5.54
N LEU A 70 -6.35 -6.49 5.95
CA LEU A 70 -5.01 -5.96 5.70
C LEU A 70 -3.92 -6.65 6.52
N THR A 71 -4.29 -7.38 7.56
CA THR A 71 -3.31 -8.03 8.46
C THR A 71 -3.04 -9.48 8.08
N ARG A 72 -3.92 -10.09 7.25
CA ARG A 72 -3.69 -11.40 6.66
C ARG A 72 -2.63 -11.29 5.55
N LYS A 73 -1.69 -12.24 5.50
CA LYS A 73 -0.56 -12.23 4.54
C LYS A 73 -1.01 -12.09 3.07
N VAL A 74 -2.15 -12.68 2.70
CA VAL A 74 -2.75 -12.54 1.36
C VAL A 74 -3.34 -11.15 1.13
N GLY A 75 -4.05 -10.60 2.12
CA GLY A 75 -4.67 -9.29 2.01
C GLY A 75 -3.65 -8.16 1.89
N ARG A 76 -2.47 -8.29 2.52
CA ARG A 76 -1.33 -7.38 2.29
C ARG A 76 -0.89 -7.36 0.83
N GLY A 77 -0.80 -8.52 0.19
CA GLY A 77 -0.42 -8.62 -1.22
C GLY A 77 -1.44 -7.97 -2.16
N ILE A 78 -2.72 -8.26 -1.97
CA ILE A 78 -3.83 -7.63 -2.71
C ILE A 78 -3.81 -6.11 -2.52
N TRP A 79 -3.57 -5.65 -1.29
CA TRP A 79 -3.50 -4.24 -0.98
C TRP A 79 -2.31 -3.53 -1.65
N TYR A 80 -1.13 -4.17 -1.66
CA TYR A 80 0.03 -3.63 -2.37
C TYR A 80 -0.19 -3.57 -3.88
N PHE A 81 -0.87 -4.55 -4.46
CA PHE A 81 -1.24 -4.54 -5.87
C PHE A 81 -2.22 -3.40 -6.19
N PHE A 82 -3.24 -3.22 -5.35
CA PHE A 82 -4.19 -2.11 -5.46
C PHE A 82 -3.50 -0.74 -5.34
N LEU A 83 -2.67 -0.53 -4.32
CA LEU A 83 -1.88 0.69 -4.17
C LEU A 83 -0.95 0.94 -5.36
N GLY A 84 -0.34 -0.10 -5.94
CA GLY A 84 0.48 0.01 -7.15
C GLY A 84 -0.32 0.53 -8.34
N SER A 85 -1.54 0.03 -8.54
CA SER A 85 -2.43 0.54 -9.60
C SER A 85 -2.86 1.98 -9.37
N LEU A 86 -3.08 2.40 -8.12
CA LEU A 86 -3.41 3.79 -7.77
C LEU A 86 -2.21 4.73 -7.96
N VAL A 87 -0.99 4.31 -7.61
CA VAL A 87 0.24 5.07 -7.88
C VAL A 87 0.41 5.27 -9.39
N PHE A 88 0.21 4.22 -10.17
CA PHE A 88 0.30 4.28 -11.63
C PHE A 88 -0.73 5.26 -12.21
N ALA A 89 -2.00 5.17 -11.78
CA ALA A 89 -3.05 6.08 -12.22
C ALA A 89 -2.77 7.53 -11.80
N ALA A 90 -2.29 7.77 -10.57
CA ALA A 90 -2.00 9.11 -10.07
C ALA A 90 -0.83 9.78 -10.82
N LEU A 91 0.26 9.06 -11.08
CA LEU A 91 1.42 9.61 -11.79
C LEU A 91 1.19 9.72 -13.30
N TRP A 92 0.35 8.87 -13.90
CA TRP A 92 -0.03 8.99 -15.31
C TRP A 92 -0.81 10.28 -15.57
N ASP A 93 -1.68 10.65 -14.65
CA ASP A 93 -2.54 11.83 -14.75
C ASP A 93 -1.82 13.16 -14.53
N ASP A 94 -0.74 13.16 -13.74
CA ASP A 94 -0.06 14.39 -13.31
C ASP A 94 1.00 14.90 -14.30
N SER A 95 1.30 14.14 -15.37
CA SER A 95 2.24 14.51 -16.46
C SER A 95 3.67 14.91 -16.06
N THR A 96 4.03 14.81 -14.78
CA THR A 96 5.32 15.22 -14.20
C THR A 96 6.51 14.44 -14.77
N SER A 97 6.30 13.18 -15.18
CA SER A 97 7.15 12.43 -16.12
C SER A 97 6.61 11.00 -16.29
N ALA A 98 6.17 10.66 -17.51
CA ALA A 98 5.68 9.31 -17.84
C ALA A 98 6.69 8.20 -17.51
N PHE A 99 7.98 8.52 -17.54
CA PHE A 99 9.05 7.59 -17.16
C PHE A 99 9.03 7.22 -15.67
N LEU A 100 8.85 8.18 -14.76
CA LEU A 100 8.73 7.90 -13.33
C LEU A 100 7.45 7.12 -13.02
N ALA A 101 6.36 7.43 -13.73
CA ALA A 101 5.08 6.73 -13.60
C ALA A 101 5.23 5.24 -13.90
N ILE A 102 5.91 4.91 -15.00
CA ILE A 102 6.14 3.54 -15.42
C ILE A 102 7.11 2.85 -14.46
N VAL A 103 8.23 3.47 -14.10
CA VAL A 103 9.25 2.81 -13.25
C VAL A 103 8.74 2.58 -11.82
N LEU A 104 8.20 3.60 -11.15
CA LEU A 104 7.67 3.43 -9.79
C LEU A 104 6.37 2.62 -9.77
N GLY A 105 5.46 2.89 -10.71
CA GLY A 105 4.17 2.20 -10.80
C GLY A 105 4.35 0.71 -11.11
N ALA A 106 5.17 0.37 -12.11
CA ALA A 106 5.46 -1.02 -12.43
C ALA A 106 6.25 -1.72 -11.32
N TYR A 107 7.18 -1.04 -10.66
CA TYR A 107 7.91 -1.62 -9.52
C TYR A 107 6.97 -1.97 -8.36
N VAL A 108 6.12 -1.03 -7.93
CA VAL A 108 5.16 -1.27 -6.85
C VAL A 108 4.11 -2.32 -7.25
N GLY A 109 3.62 -2.27 -8.49
CA GLY A 109 2.71 -3.26 -9.04
C GLY A 109 3.32 -4.67 -9.08
N PHE A 110 4.57 -4.80 -9.49
CA PHE A 110 5.30 -6.07 -9.50
C PHE A 110 5.52 -6.61 -8.09
N VAL A 111 5.95 -5.76 -7.15
CA VAL A 111 6.09 -6.13 -5.73
C VAL A 111 4.73 -6.58 -5.15
N GLY A 112 3.64 -5.90 -5.50
CA GLY A 112 2.28 -6.31 -5.13
C GLY A 112 1.89 -7.68 -5.68
N LEU A 113 2.19 -7.95 -6.95
CA LEU A 113 1.92 -9.23 -7.61
C LEU A 113 2.71 -10.37 -6.96
N VAL A 114 4.01 -10.18 -6.73
CA VAL A 114 4.87 -11.16 -6.06
C VAL A 114 4.37 -11.44 -4.64
N ALA A 115 4.02 -10.39 -3.87
CA ALA A 115 3.48 -10.55 -2.53
C ALA A 115 2.14 -11.30 -2.50
N LEU A 116 1.29 -11.08 -3.51
CA LEU A 116 0.01 -11.79 -3.67
C LEU A 116 0.24 -13.27 -3.96
N LEU A 117 1.14 -13.61 -4.89
CA LEU A 117 1.48 -14.98 -5.22
C LEU A 117 2.05 -15.73 -4.01
N VAL A 118 3.04 -15.13 -3.33
CA VAL A 118 3.63 -15.72 -2.11
C VAL A 118 2.56 -15.90 -1.03
N GLY A 119 1.70 -14.91 -0.82
CA GLY A 119 0.58 -15.01 0.11
C GLY A 119 -0.35 -16.18 -0.22
N PHE A 120 -0.69 -16.35 -1.49
CA PHE A 120 -1.58 -17.42 -1.96
C PHE A 120 -0.98 -18.82 -1.74
N PHE A 121 0.30 -19.01 -2.09
CA PHE A 121 1.00 -20.27 -1.85
C PHE A 121 1.10 -20.59 -0.35
N LEU A 122 1.34 -19.59 0.50
CA LEU A 122 1.42 -19.77 1.94
C LEU A 122 0.07 -20.15 2.56
N SER A 123 -1.02 -19.55 2.08
CA SER A 123 -2.38 -19.92 2.51
C SER A 123 -2.76 -21.34 2.10
N LYS A 124 -2.36 -21.80 0.91
CA LYS A 124 -2.58 -23.19 0.49
C LYS A 124 -1.79 -24.18 1.35
N LYS A 125 -0.51 -23.90 1.66
CA LYS A 125 0.31 -24.76 2.53
C LYS A 125 -0.28 -24.88 3.94
N LEU A 126 -0.78 -23.79 4.51
CA LEU A 126 -1.41 -23.82 5.83
C LEU A 126 -2.72 -24.62 5.85
N ALA A 127 -3.52 -24.52 4.79
CA ALA A 127 -4.76 -25.28 4.66
C ALA A 127 -4.51 -26.79 4.55
N LEU A 128 -3.46 -27.18 3.81
CA LEU A 128 -3.03 -28.57 3.70
C LEU A 128 -2.53 -29.11 5.04
N ALA A 129 -1.62 -28.41 5.73
CA ALA A 129 -1.10 -28.83 7.03
C ALA A 129 -2.19 -28.97 8.10
N LYS A 130 -3.23 -28.11 8.07
CA LYS A 130 -4.38 -28.22 8.97
C LYS A 130 -5.23 -29.47 8.67
N GLY A 131 -5.31 -29.89 7.41
CA GLY A 131 -6.01 -31.12 7.02
C GLY A 131 -5.28 -32.39 7.45
N GLU A 132 -3.95 -32.37 7.48
CA GLU A 132 -3.12 -33.50 7.93
C GLU A 132 -3.16 -33.69 9.46
N LEU A 133 -3.27 -32.62 10.24
CA LEU A 133 -3.34 -32.68 11.71
C LEU A 133 -4.71 -33.12 12.26
N LEU A 134 -5.76 -33.13 11.42
CA LEU A 134 -7.12 -33.53 11.79
C LEU A 134 -7.45 -34.97 11.33
N ARG A 135 -6.49 -35.70 10.77
CA ARG A 135 -6.55 -37.13 10.44
C ARG A 135 -5.75 -37.95 11.44
#